data_AF-A0A3E2B5E6-F1
#
_entry.id   AF-A0A3E2B5E6-F1
#
_cell.length_a   1.000
_cell.length_b   1.000
_cell.length_c   1.000
_cell.angle_alpha   90.00
_cell.angle_beta   90.00
_cell.angle_gamma   90.00
#
_symmetry.space_group_name_H-M   'P 1'
#
loop_
_entity.id
_entity.type
_entity.pdbx_description
1 polymer ?
#
loop_
_entity_poly.entity_id
_entity_poly.type
_entity_poly.pdbx_seq_one_letter_code
_entity_poly.pdbx_strand_id
1 'polypeptide(L)'
;MEAMERWLSSQQGDLSAPGLHLLEAALASWRYCPAGVLPEGLREDLQQALGEEEVQAAVSNLLACHILEEVPGQESSGLRLREEARTTVSAYLRRTREKVLWRTAQGMVTGETYLFQLVQYLQQLEPSCTVATGQDGELFLTVEGERYQIWRTLSPFWLPLAVKEEDGDRILVFGPFAAQDWGRLYPYYDWEAFRDTIALYDPWRQEKMSLCRGRVPVYIDWFHRDQYQGRFSIPVKFCDVLHQLGLMRYNDER
;
A
#
# COMPACT_ATOMS: atom_id res chain seq x y z
N MET A 1 -14.31 -1.70 -23.45
CA MET A 1 -12.91 -1.27 -23.57
C MET A 1 -12.80 0.26 -23.63
N GLU A 2 -13.43 0.94 -24.60
CA GLU A 2 -13.32 2.41 -24.74
C GLU A 2 -13.81 3.23 -23.53
N ALA A 3 -14.92 2.82 -22.89
CA ALA A 3 -15.42 3.47 -21.68
C ALA A 3 -14.48 3.32 -20.48
N MET A 4 -13.91 2.12 -20.28
CA MET A 4 -12.92 1.82 -19.24
C MET A 4 -11.64 2.66 -19.41
N GLU A 5 -11.07 2.69 -20.62
CA GLU A 5 -9.85 3.45 -20.89
C GLU A 5 -10.04 4.96 -20.68
N ARG A 6 -11.21 5.48 -21.08
CA ARG A 6 -11.60 6.88 -20.84
C ARG A 6 -11.71 7.19 -19.36
N TRP A 7 -12.38 6.32 -18.59
CA TRP A 7 -12.52 6.52 -17.15
C TRP A 7 -11.16 6.44 -16.43
N LEU A 8 -10.32 5.45 -16.74
CA LEU A 8 -8.97 5.35 -16.13
C LEU A 8 -8.12 6.59 -16.44
N SER A 9 -8.24 7.12 -17.65
CA SER A 9 -7.55 8.36 -18.04
C SER A 9 -8.05 9.59 -17.30
N SER A 10 -9.35 9.64 -16.91
CA SER A 10 -9.91 10.77 -16.17
C SER A 10 -9.49 10.82 -14.70
N GLN A 11 -9.01 9.70 -14.13
CA GLN A 11 -8.54 9.63 -12.75
C GLN A 11 -7.08 10.09 -12.58
N GLN A 12 -6.42 10.59 -13.63
CA GLN A 12 -5.03 11.04 -13.53
C GLN A 12 -4.89 12.24 -12.60
N GLY A 13 -4.17 12.06 -11.48
CA GLY A 13 -3.73 13.14 -10.60
C GLY A 13 -4.52 13.28 -9.30
N ASP A 14 -5.68 12.66 -9.16
CA ASP A 14 -6.44 12.61 -7.90
C ASP A 14 -6.17 11.29 -7.16
N LEU A 15 -5.18 11.30 -6.27
CA LEU A 15 -4.79 10.10 -5.52
C LEU A 15 -5.81 9.71 -4.43
N SER A 16 -6.73 10.62 -4.07
CA SER A 16 -7.79 10.40 -3.08
C SER A 16 -9.10 9.91 -3.69
N ALA A 17 -9.17 9.79 -5.02
CA ALA A 17 -10.38 9.36 -5.70
C ALA A 17 -10.80 7.95 -5.23
N PRO A 18 -12.02 7.75 -4.69
CA PRO A 18 -12.49 6.45 -4.21
C PRO A 18 -12.37 5.33 -5.24
N GLY A 19 -12.50 5.67 -6.53
CA GLY A 19 -12.30 4.76 -7.63
C GLY A 19 -10.91 4.12 -7.65
N LEU A 20 -9.83 4.87 -7.37
CA LEU A 20 -8.47 4.31 -7.31
C LEU A 20 -8.31 3.31 -6.16
N HIS A 21 -8.85 3.66 -4.99
CA HIS A 21 -8.81 2.77 -3.82
C HIS A 21 -9.56 1.46 -4.08
N LEU A 22 -10.74 1.53 -4.70
CA LEU A 22 -11.53 0.37 -5.11
C LEU A 22 -10.79 -0.49 -6.14
N LEU A 23 -10.07 0.12 -7.09
CA LEU A 23 -9.27 -0.63 -8.06
C LEU A 23 -8.09 -1.38 -7.41
N GLU A 24 -7.34 -0.72 -6.52
CA GLU A 24 -6.25 -1.40 -5.80
C GLU A 24 -6.80 -2.56 -4.94
N ALA A 25 -7.90 -2.32 -4.23
CA ALA A 25 -8.55 -3.32 -3.39
C ALA A 25 -9.11 -4.49 -4.19
N ALA A 26 -9.79 -4.24 -5.31
CA ALA A 26 -10.34 -5.30 -6.15
C ALA A 26 -9.25 -6.11 -6.86
N LEU A 27 -8.14 -5.47 -7.27
CA LEU A 27 -6.98 -6.18 -7.82
C LEU A 27 -6.29 -7.04 -6.75
N ALA A 28 -6.12 -6.53 -5.52
CA ALA A 28 -5.58 -7.30 -4.41
C ALA A 28 -6.49 -8.48 -4.04
N SER A 29 -7.82 -8.28 -4.04
CA SER A 29 -8.78 -9.33 -3.73
C SER A 29 -8.68 -10.53 -4.69
N TRP A 30 -8.35 -10.31 -5.97
CA TRP A 30 -8.05 -11.40 -6.91
C TRP A 30 -6.88 -12.30 -6.48
N ARG A 31 -5.93 -11.74 -5.73
CA ARG A 31 -4.74 -12.47 -5.28
C ARG A 31 -4.94 -13.14 -3.93
N TYR A 32 -5.75 -12.54 -3.06
CA TYR A 32 -5.80 -12.89 -1.65
C TYR A 32 -7.16 -13.43 -1.18
N CYS A 33 -8.23 -13.21 -1.93
CA CYS A 33 -9.58 -13.57 -1.51
C CYS A 33 -10.16 -14.70 -2.38
N PRO A 34 -10.99 -15.58 -1.80
CA PRO A 34 -11.74 -16.57 -2.57
C PRO A 34 -12.57 -15.91 -3.68
N ALA A 35 -12.51 -16.49 -4.87
CA ALA A 35 -13.21 -16.03 -6.07
C ALA A 35 -12.91 -14.57 -6.50
N GLY A 36 -11.93 -13.89 -5.90
CA GLY A 36 -11.56 -12.50 -6.21
C GLY A 36 -12.55 -11.43 -5.73
N VAL A 37 -13.47 -11.79 -4.83
CA VAL A 37 -14.51 -10.87 -4.34
C VAL A 37 -13.92 -9.93 -3.28
N LEU A 38 -14.21 -8.64 -3.41
CA LEU A 38 -13.86 -7.60 -2.46
C LEU A 38 -14.55 -7.88 -1.11
N PRO A 39 -13.79 -7.99 -0.01
CA PRO A 39 -14.38 -8.19 1.32
C PRO A 39 -15.28 -7.03 1.74
N GLU A 40 -16.39 -7.34 2.41
CA GLU A 40 -17.39 -6.35 2.80
C GLU A 40 -16.83 -5.35 3.81
N GLY A 41 -16.08 -5.82 4.82
CA GLY A 41 -15.41 -4.93 5.79
C GLY A 41 -14.41 -3.96 5.14
N LEU A 42 -13.77 -4.35 4.03
CA LEU A 42 -12.90 -3.44 3.27
C LEU A 42 -13.70 -2.35 2.55
N ARG A 43 -14.91 -2.67 2.09
CA ARG A 43 -15.82 -1.66 1.52
C ARG A 43 -16.30 -0.69 2.60
N GLU A 44 -16.63 -1.18 3.78
CA GLU A 44 -17.02 -0.35 4.91
C GLU A 44 -15.89 0.59 5.34
N ASP A 45 -14.66 0.09 5.43
CA ASP A 45 -13.47 0.90 5.73
C ASP A 45 -13.31 2.05 4.71
N LEU A 46 -13.51 1.77 3.42
CA LEU A 46 -13.48 2.77 2.36
C LEU A 46 -14.61 3.80 2.49
N GLN A 47 -15.85 3.36 2.74
CA GLN A 47 -17.00 4.24 2.91
C GLN A 47 -16.83 5.16 4.12
N GLN A 48 -16.29 4.65 5.22
CA GLN A 48 -16.00 5.46 6.40
C GLN A 48 -14.85 6.44 6.19
N ALA A 49 -13.87 6.13 5.35
CA ALA A 49 -12.72 6.98 5.10
C ALA A 49 -12.98 8.06 4.04
N LEU A 50 -13.72 7.72 2.99
CA LEU A 50 -13.87 8.56 1.79
C LEU A 50 -15.30 9.10 1.59
N GLY A 51 -16.25 8.65 2.40
CA GLY A 51 -17.68 8.98 2.28
C GLY A 51 -18.47 7.90 1.56
N GLU A 52 -19.64 7.56 2.11
CA GLU A 52 -20.50 6.50 1.58
C GLU A 52 -21.03 6.85 0.18
N GLU A 53 -21.47 8.09 -0.03
CA GLU A 53 -22.01 8.57 -1.30
C GLU A 53 -20.95 8.54 -2.41
N GLU A 54 -19.73 9.00 -2.09
CA GLU A 54 -18.61 9.07 -3.02
C GLU A 54 -18.12 7.67 -3.41
N VAL A 55 -18.02 6.75 -2.44
CA VAL A 55 -17.66 5.36 -2.72
C VAL A 55 -18.76 4.68 -3.54
N GLN A 56 -20.04 4.89 -3.22
CA GLN A 56 -21.14 4.30 -3.96
C GLN A 56 -21.19 4.83 -5.41
N ALA A 57 -20.97 6.13 -5.61
CA ALA A 57 -20.86 6.72 -6.94
C ALA A 57 -19.69 6.13 -7.73
N ALA A 58 -18.53 5.91 -7.08
CA ALA A 58 -17.38 5.26 -7.70
C ALA A 58 -17.69 3.80 -8.09
N VAL A 59 -18.34 3.02 -7.21
CA VAL A 59 -18.79 1.65 -7.51
C VAL A 59 -19.73 1.65 -8.72
N SER A 60 -20.76 2.50 -8.73
CA SER A 60 -21.70 2.59 -9.86
C SER A 60 -21.00 2.94 -11.17
N ASN A 61 -20.03 3.85 -11.15
CA ASN A 61 -19.24 4.20 -12.34
C ASN A 61 -18.37 3.03 -12.82
N LEU A 62 -17.71 2.31 -11.89
CA LEU A 62 -16.87 1.16 -12.23
C LEU A 62 -17.69 -0.02 -12.78
N LEU A 63 -18.91 -0.23 -12.29
CA LEU A 63 -19.87 -1.19 -12.84
C LEU A 63 -20.31 -0.78 -14.25
N ALA A 64 -20.68 0.50 -14.44
CA ALA A 64 -21.10 1.03 -15.74
C ALA A 64 -19.98 0.99 -16.80
N CYS A 65 -18.72 1.10 -16.37
CA CYS A 65 -17.54 0.98 -17.24
C CYS A 65 -17.14 -0.47 -17.54
N HIS A 66 -17.87 -1.46 -17.00
CA HIS A 66 -17.50 -2.88 -17.05
C HIS A 66 -16.09 -3.14 -16.53
N ILE A 67 -15.71 -2.47 -15.44
CA ILE A 67 -14.46 -2.74 -14.72
C ILE A 67 -14.76 -3.69 -13.56
N LEU A 68 -15.77 -3.36 -12.76
CA LEU A 68 -16.29 -4.27 -11.74
C LEU A 68 -17.47 -5.08 -12.28
N GLU A 69 -17.77 -6.16 -11.58
CA GLU A 69 -19.00 -6.93 -11.68
C GLU A 69 -19.56 -7.26 -10.31
N GLU A 70 -20.87 -7.44 -10.26
CA GLU A 70 -21.56 -7.95 -9.10
C GLU A 70 -21.50 -9.49 -9.11
N VAL A 71 -21.17 -10.07 -7.96
CA VAL A 71 -21.19 -11.50 -7.72
C VAL A 71 -22.36 -11.78 -6.78
N PRO A 72 -23.33 -12.61 -7.16
CA PRO A 72 -24.47 -12.94 -6.30
C PRO A 72 -23.99 -13.55 -4.97
N GLY A 73 -24.35 -12.92 -3.85
CA GLY A 73 -24.13 -13.42 -2.50
C GLY A 73 -25.44 -13.78 -1.80
N GLN A 74 -25.34 -14.36 -0.60
CA GLN A 74 -26.51 -14.74 0.20
C GLN A 74 -27.21 -13.54 0.86
N GLU A 75 -26.45 -12.52 1.30
CA GLU A 75 -26.98 -11.35 2.00
C GLU A 75 -26.85 -10.06 1.19
N SER A 76 -25.73 -9.87 0.48
CA SER A 76 -25.48 -8.73 -0.41
C SER A 76 -24.77 -9.19 -1.69
N SER A 77 -24.88 -8.42 -2.78
CA SER A 77 -24.05 -8.63 -3.96
C SER A 77 -22.61 -8.24 -3.66
N GLY A 78 -21.69 -9.21 -3.78
CA GLY A 78 -20.26 -8.95 -3.71
C GLY A 78 -19.78 -8.17 -4.93
N LEU A 79 -18.66 -7.47 -4.80
CA LEU A 79 -18.02 -6.77 -5.91
C LEU A 79 -16.73 -7.47 -6.29
N ARG A 80 -16.49 -7.64 -7.59
CA ARG A 80 -15.26 -8.24 -8.10
C ARG A 80 -14.76 -7.48 -9.31
N LEU A 81 -13.43 -7.38 -9.46
CA LEU A 81 -12.82 -6.91 -10.71
C LEU A 81 -13.07 -7.93 -11.82
N ARG A 82 -13.61 -7.50 -12.96
CA ARG A 82 -13.83 -8.40 -14.10
C ARG A 82 -12.53 -8.97 -14.60
N GLU A 83 -12.54 -10.25 -14.98
CA GLU A 83 -11.35 -10.94 -15.47
C GLU A 83 -10.74 -10.23 -16.68
N GLU A 84 -11.58 -9.76 -17.60
CA GLU A 84 -11.15 -9.04 -18.81
C GLU A 84 -10.56 -7.66 -18.52
N ALA A 85 -10.91 -7.05 -17.38
CA ALA A 85 -10.41 -5.75 -16.97
C ALA A 85 -9.06 -5.84 -16.24
N ARG A 86 -8.68 -7.03 -15.74
CA ARG A 86 -7.51 -7.21 -14.84
C ARG A 86 -6.20 -6.68 -15.42
N THR A 87 -5.87 -7.09 -16.65
CA THR A 87 -4.60 -6.70 -17.28
C THR A 87 -4.52 -5.19 -17.49
N THR A 88 -5.63 -4.57 -17.91
CA THR A 88 -5.69 -3.12 -18.15
C THR A 88 -5.63 -2.33 -16.84
N VAL A 89 -6.36 -2.77 -15.81
CA VAL A 89 -6.34 -2.15 -14.48
C VAL A 89 -4.97 -2.30 -13.82
N SER A 90 -4.35 -3.48 -13.86
CA SER A 90 -2.98 -3.68 -13.35
C SER A 90 -1.99 -2.75 -14.07
N ALA A 91 -2.00 -2.73 -15.40
CA ALA A 91 -1.10 -1.88 -16.18
C ALA A 91 -1.32 -0.39 -15.88
N TYR A 92 -2.56 0.04 -15.70
CA TYR A 92 -2.90 1.40 -15.31
C TYR A 92 -2.35 1.73 -13.92
N LEU A 93 -2.68 0.93 -12.90
CA LEU A 93 -2.23 1.15 -11.51
C LEU A 93 -0.71 1.16 -11.41
N ARG A 94 -0.03 0.23 -12.10
CA ARG A 94 1.43 0.18 -12.17
C ARG A 94 2.00 1.50 -12.71
N ARG A 95 1.53 1.96 -13.87
CA ARG A 95 1.98 3.22 -14.48
C ARG A 95 1.71 4.42 -13.58
N THR A 96 0.56 4.44 -12.90
CA THR A 96 0.22 5.50 -11.96
C THR A 96 1.19 5.51 -10.79
N ARG A 97 1.40 4.37 -10.11
CA ARG A 97 2.35 4.20 -9.00
C ARG A 97 3.80 4.58 -9.37
N GLU A 98 4.24 4.24 -10.58
CA GLU A 98 5.58 4.59 -11.08
C GLU A 98 5.77 6.11 -11.24
N LYS A 99 4.75 6.82 -11.72
CA LYS A 99 4.81 8.26 -12.05
C LYS A 99 4.45 9.20 -10.91
N VAL A 100 3.90 8.67 -9.83
CA VAL A 100 3.54 9.46 -8.66
C VAL A 100 4.77 10.16 -8.09
N LEU A 101 4.67 11.48 -7.92
CA LEU A 101 5.74 12.32 -7.40
C LEU A 101 5.70 12.36 -5.87
N TRP A 102 6.82 12.02 -5.26
CA TRP A 102 7.06 12.02 -3.83
C TRP A 102 7.84 13.25 -3.45
N ARG A 103 7.42 13.91 -2.36
CA ARG A 103 8.13 15.06 -1.83
C ARG A 103 9.27 14.61 -0.93
N THR A 104 10.48 15.02 -1.23
CA THR A 104 11.66 14.82 -0.38
C THR A 104 12.19 16.17 0.08
N ALA A 105 13.15 16.19 1.02
CA ALA A 105 13.76 17.46 1.43
C ALA A 105 14.57 18.12 0.29
N GLN A 106 14.98 17.35 -0.74
CA GLN A 106 15.70 17.84 -1.91
C GLN A 106 14.81 18.15 -3.13
N GLY A 107 13.50 17.95 -3.03
CA GLY A 107 12.55 18.21 -4.11
C GLY A 107 11.65 17.02 -4.43
N MET A 108 11.04 17.03 -5.61
CA MET A 108 10.15 15.95 -6.06
C MET A 108 10.93 14.84 -6.75
N VAL A 109 10.62 13.58 -6.42
CA VAL A 109 11.17 12.38 -7.06
C VAL A 109 10.04 11.43 -7.41
N THR A 110 10.12 10.69 -8.52
CA THR A 110 9.10 9.66 -8.80
C THR A 110 9.31 8.44 -7.90
N GLY A 111 8.23 7.70 -7.60
CA GLY A 111 8.34 6.44 -6.86
C GLY A 111 9.25 5.42 -7.55
N GLU A 112 9.30 5.41 -8.88
CA GLU A 112 10.27 4.60 -9.64
C GLU A 112 11.72 5.01 -9.37
N THR A 113 12.05 6.30 -9.49
CA THR A 113 13.42 6.79 -9.25
C THR A 113 13.83 6.56 -7.81
N TYR A 114 12.94 6.79 -6.84
CA TYR A 114 13.24 6.55 -5.43
C TYR A 114 13.59 5.08 -5.16
N LEU A 115 12.78 4.14 -5.65
CA LEU A 115 13.04 2.71 -5.42
C LEU A 115 14.30 2.23 -6.15
N PHE A 116 14.55 2.72 -7.36
CA PHE A 116 15.79 2.43 -8.07
C PHE A 116 17.02 2.87 -7.26
N GLN A 117 17.01 4.10 -6.74
CA GLN A 117 18.09 4.62 -5.90
C GLN A 117 18.22 3.86 -4.57
N LEU A 118 17.09 3.47 -3.95
CA LEU A 118 17.08 2.66 -2.73
C LEU A 118 17.75 1.31 -2.96
N VAL A 119 17.41 0.62 -4.05
CA VAL A 119 18.02 -0.67 -4.40
C VAL A 119 19.53 -0.53 -4.62
N GLN A 120 19.97 0.50 -5.35
CA GLN A 120 21.39 0.76 -5.55
C GLN A 120 22.12 1.01 -4.23
N TYR A 121 21.52 1.79 -3.33
CA TYR A 121 22.08 2.06 -2.01
C TYR A 121 22.18 0.79 -1.16
N LEU A 122 21.14 -0.05 -1.17
CA LEU A 122 21.14 -1.33 -0.45
C LEU A 122 22.21 -2.29 -0.97
N GLN A 123 22.38 -2.40 -2.30
CA GLN A 123 23.41 -3.25 -2.90
C GLN A 123 24.84 -2.76 -2.61
N GLN A 124 25.02 -1.46 -2.36
CA GLN A 124 26.31 -0.89 -1.94
C GLN A 124 26.61 -1.17 -0.47
N LEU A 125 25.61 -1.09 0.40
CA LEU A 125 25.77 -1.34 1.83
C LEU A 125 25.86 -2.83 2.18
N GLU A 126 25.08 -3.67 1.50
CA GLU A 126 24.94 -5.08 1.78
C GLU A 126 25.29 -5.92 0.55
N PRO A 127 26.51 -6.48 0.47
CA PRO A 127 26.93 -7.31 -0.66
C PRO A 127 26.06 -8.57 -0.87
N SER A 128 25.34 -9.01 0.17
CA SER A 128 24.40 -10.13 0.09
C SER A 128 23.05 -9.77 -0.54
N CYS A 129 22.78 -8.48 -0.78
CA CYS A 129 21.51 -7.98 -1.29
C CYS A 129 21.29 -8.42 -2.74
N THR A 130 20.31 -9.31 -2.94
CA THR A 130 19.83 -9.69 -4.27
C THR A 130 18.44 -9.13 -4.52
N VAL A 131 18.13 -8.86 -5.79
CA VAL A 131 16.88 -8.20 -6.22
C VAL A 131 16.25 -9.04 -7.33
N ALA A 132 14.95 -9.28 -7.21
CA ALA A 132 14.12 -9.85 -8.27
C ALA A 132 12.88 -8.97 -8.48
N THR A 133 12.34 -8.99 -9.70
CA THR A 133 11.14 -8.21 -10.06
C THR A 133 9.96 -9.15 -10.28
N GLY A 134 8.83 -8.86 -9.65
CA GLY A 134 7.56 -9.56 -9.83
C GLY A 134 6.75 -9.10 -11.04
N GLN A 135 5.57 -9.70 -11.22
CA GLN A 135 4.71 -9.45 -12.38
C GLN A 135 4.13 -8.02 -12.41
N ASP A 136 3.82 -7.43 -11.25
CA ASP A 136 3.17 -6.11 -11.14
C ASP A 136 4.11 -4.98 -10.69
N GLY A 137 5.42 -5.12 -10.96
CA GLY A 137 6.42 -4.13 -10.55
C GLY A 137 6.74 -4.15 -9.06
N GLU A 138 6.40 -5.26 -8.39
CA GLU A 138 6.86 -5.63 -7.05
C GLU A 138 8.35 -5.91 -7.08
N LEU A 139 9.08 -5.45 -6.08
CA LEU A 139 10.49 -5.77 -5.92
C LEU A 139 10.66 -6.74 -4.76
N PHE A 140 11.33 -7.85 -5.01
CA PHE A 140 11.71 -8.82 -4.01
C PHE A 140 13.18 -8.63 -3.68
N LEU A 141 13.48 -8.30 -2.43
CA LEU A 141 14.84 -8.22 -1.92
C LEU A 141 15.14 -9.44 -1.07
N THR A 142 16.34 -9.99 -1.21
CA THR A 142 16.88 -10.93 -0.23
C THR A 142 18.15 -10.37 0.37
N VAL A 143 18.19 -10.20 1.69
CA VAL A 143 19.34 -9.67 2.43
C VAL A 143 19.64 -10.65 3.57
N GLU A 144 20.84 -11.22 3.58
CA GLU A 144 21.28 -12.22 4.57
C GLU A 144 20.29 -13.40 4.80
N GLY A 145 19.58 -13.81 3.74
CA GLY A 145 18.60 -14.90 3.81
C GLY A 145 17.20 -14.49 4.24
N GLU A 146 16.98 -13.23 4.62
CA GLU A 146 15.65 -12.67 4.85
C GLU A 146 15.08 -12.07 3.56
N ARG A 147 13.80 -12.34 3.30
CA ARG A 147 13.10 -11.89 2.09
C ARG A 147 12.15 -10.76 2.41
N TYR A 148 12.16 -9.74 1.55
CA TYR A 148 11.33 -8.55 1.65
C TYR A 148 10.64 -8.28 0.32
N GLN A 149 9.36 -7.90 0.38
CA GLN A 149 8.60 -7.40 -0.75
C GLN A 149 8.47 -5.88 -0.60
N ILE A 150 8.96 -5.13 -1.58
CA ILE A 150 8.76 -3.68 -1.64
C ILE A 150 7.62 -3.37 -2.60
N TRP A 151 6.61 -2.69 -2.06
CA TRP A 151 5.42 -2.29 -2.79
C TRP A 151 5.29 -0.76 -2.84
N ARG A 152 4.73 -0.30 -3.96
CA ARG A 152 4.20 1.06 -4.11
C ARG A 152 2.70 0.94 -4.15
N THR A 153 2.00 1.76 -3.39
CA THR A 153 0.55 1.75 -3.35
C THR A 153 0.00 3.16 -3.33
N LEU A 154 -1.21 3.32 -3.86
CA LEU A 154 -1.97 4.57 -3.78
C LEU A 154 -2.95 4.55 -2.60
N SER A 155 -3.23 3.36 -2.09
CA SER A 155 -4.26 3.04 -1.11
C SER A 155 -3.72 2.16 0.02
N PRO A 156 -3.90 2.51 1.30
CA PRO A 156 -3.57 1.64 2.42
C PRO A 156 -4.55 0.49 2.63
N PHE A 157 -5.79 0.62 2.15
CA PHE A 157 -6.91 -0.17 2.69
C PHE A 157 -6.81 -1.67 2.42
N TRP A 158 -6.18 -2.09 1.32
CA TRP A 158 -6.08 -3.51 0.95
C TRP A 158 -4.93 -4.25 1.65
N LEU A 159 -4.03 -3.53 2.33
CA LEU A 159 -2.82 -4.10 2.92
C LEU A 159 -3.08 -5.22 3.94
N PRO A 160 -4.16 -5.18 4.76
CA PRO A 160 -4.50 -6.30 5.63
C PRO A 160 -4.75 -7.61 4.88
N LEU A 161 -5.24 -7.57 3.63
CA LEU A 161 -5.46 -8.77 2.81
C LEU A 161 -4.14 -9.45 2.41
N ALA A 162 -3.07 -8.66 2.35
CA ALA A 162 -1.80 -9.06 1.80
C ALA A 162 -0.86 -9.66 2.84
N VAL A 163 -1.14 -9.40 4.13
CA VAL A 163 -0.46 -10.05 5.24
C VAL A 163 -1.01 -11.46 5.38
N LYS A 164 -0.16 -12.45 5.13
CA LYS A 164 -0.47 -13.86 5.39
C LYS A 164 0.40 -14.38 6.51
N GLU A 165 -0.18 -15.19 7.39
CA GLU A 165 0.55 -15.78 8.52
C GLU A 165 1.65 -16.77 8.06
N GLU A 166 1.61 -17.26 6.82
CA GLU A 166 2.45 -18.39 6.36
C GLU A 166 3.61 -18.02 5.41
N ASP A 167 3.61 -16.84 4.76
CA ASP A 167 4.56 -16.55 3.65
C ASP A 167 5.95 -16.08 4.13
N GLY A 168 6.11 -15.63 5.38
CA GLY A 168 7.39 -15.26 6.01
C GLY A 168 8.14 -14.05 5.41
N ASP A 169 7.79 -13.63 4.20
CA ASP A 169 8.28 -12.43 3.54
C ASP A 169 7.79 -11.17 4.28
N ARG A 170 8.69 -10.23 4.57
CA ARG A 170 8.33 -8.94 5.14
C ARG A 170 7.92 -7.96 4.06
N ILE A 171 6.97 -7.09 4.35
CA ILE A 171 6.35 -6.22 3.36
C ILE A 171 6.69 -4.77 3.69
N LEU A 172 7.34 -4.08 2.77
CA LEU A 172 7.77 -2.69 2.90
C LEU A 172 6.98 -1.85 1.89
N VAL A 173 6.06 -1.03 2.37
CA VAL A 173 5.09 -0.35 1.51
C VAL A 173 5.33 1.15 1.54
N PHE A 174 5.36 1.75 0.35
CA PHE A 174 5.45 3.19 0.14
C PHE A 174 4.15 3.71 -0.46
N GLY A 175 3.52 4.68 0.18
CA GLY A 175 2.25 5.24 -0.30
C GLY A 175 1.90 6.59 0.35
N PRO A 176 0.90 7.32 -0.19
CA PRO A 176 0.49 8.64 0.29
C PRO A 176 -0.40 8.54 1.54
N PHE A 177 0.00 7.72 2.50
CA PHE A 177 -0.88 7.17 3.52
C PHE A 177 -1.54 8.18 4.44
N ALA A 178 -0.83 9.23 4.85
CA ALA A 178 -1.39 10.28 5.70
C ALA A 178 -2.47 11.09 4.97
N ALA A 179 -2.38 11.23 3.65
CA ALA A 179 -3.44 11.84 2.85
C ALA A 179 -4.67 10.92 2.72
N GLN A 180 -4.50 9.62 2.95
CA GLN A 180 -5.54 8.59 2.84
C GLN A 180 -6.09 8.13 4.19
N ASP A 181 -5.88 8.94 5.24
CA ASP A 181 -6.29 8.61 6.60
C ASP A 181 -5.90 7.18 7.03
N TRP A 182 -4.62 6.83 6.87
CA TRP A 182 -4.07 5.55 7.33
C TRP A 182 -4.22 5.26 8.82
N GLY A 183 -4.80 6.16 9.62
CA GLY A 183 -5.23 5.86 10.98
C GLY A 183 -6.26 4.73 11.03
N ARG A 184 -6.94 4.45 9.91
CA ARG A 184 -7.77 3.24 9.75
C ARG A 184 -6.98 1.94 9.83
N LEU A 185 -5.66 1.97 9.65
CA LEU A 185 -4.81 0.81 9.85
C LEU A 185 -4.46 0.55 11.32
N TYR A 186 -4.74 1.48 12.24
CA TYR A 186 -4.42 1.32 13.66
C TYR A 186 -5.00 0.05 14.31
N PRO A 187 -6.28 -0.33 14.08
CA PRO A 187 -6.82 -1.56 14.67
C PRO A 187 -6.07 -2.82 14.25
N TYR A 188 -5.48 -2.84 13.05
CA TYR A 188 -4.74 -3.99 12.55
C TYR A 188 -3.39 -4.20 13.27
N TYR A 189 -2.90 -3.23 14.06
CA TYR A 189 -1.70 -3.43 14.88
C TYR A 189 -1.93 -4.28 16.14
N ASP A 190 -3.18 -4.57 16.50
CA ASP A 190 -3.50 -5.61 17.50
C ASP A 190 -3.18 -7.02 16.95
N TRP A 191 -3.26 -7.20 15.63
CA TRP A 191 -2.90 -8.44 14.95
C TRP A 191 -1.38 -8.59 14.78
N GLU A 192 -0.83 -9.66 15.37
CA GLU A 192 0.61 -9.92 15.40
C GLU A 192 1.24 -10.05 14.01
N ALA A 193 0.61 -10.80 13.11
CA ALA A 193 1.19 -10.99 11.79
C ALA A 193 1.26 -9.67 11.01
N PHE A 194 0.27 -8.79 11.16
CA PHE A 194 0.32 -7.47 10.52
C PHE A 194 1.47 -6.63 11.07
N ARG A 195 1.52 -6.44 12.40
CA ARG A 195 2.52 -5.55 13.02
C ARG A 195 3.96 -6.01 12.78
N ASP A 196 4.22 -7.32 12.76
CA ASP A 196 5.58 -7.85 12.65
C ASP A 196 6.05 -7.99 11.19
N THR A 197 5.11 -8.01 10.23
CA THR A 197 5.42 -8.27 8.82
C THR A 197 5.44 -6.99 7.98
N ILE A 198 4.62 -5.98 8.29
CA ILE A 198 4.46 -4.79 7.44
C ILE A 198 5.13 -3.53 8.01
N ALA A 199 5.86 -2.81 7.14
CA ALA A 199 6.37 -1.48 7.40
C ALA A 199 5.77 -0.49 6.39
N LEU A 200 5.19 0.60 6.89
CA LEU A 200 4.52 1.60 6.08
C LEU A 200 5.32 2.90 6.08
N TYR A 201 5.65 3.40 4.91
CA TYR A 201 6.37 4.65 4.72
C TYR A 201 5.51 5.62 3.91
N ASP A 202 5.32 6.82 4.43
CA ASP A 202 4.75 7.96 3.72
C ASP A 202 5.87 8.97 3.40
N PRO A 203 6.43 8.90 2.18
CA PRO A 203 7.44 9.87 1.72
C PRO A 203 6.95 11.32 1.73
N TRP A 204 5.67 11.60 1.50
CA TRP A 204 5.15 12.97 1.36
C TRP A 204 5.13 13.72 2.68
N ARG A 205 4.71 13.02 3.75
CA ARG A 205 4.72 13.57 5.10
C ARG A 205 6.03 13.31 5.84
N GLN A 206 6.91 12.48 5.28
CA GLN A 206 8.09 11.94 5.98
C GLN A 206 7.66 11.29 7.30
N GLU A 207 6.64 10.45 7.21
CA GLU A 207 6.10 9.68 8.33
C GLU A 207 6.24 8.19 8.04
N LYS A 208 6.34 7.38 9.10
CA LYS A 208 6.29 5.92 8.98
C LYS A 208 5.51 5.29 10.13
N MET A 209 4.93 4.13 9.85
CA MET A 209 4.35 3.24 10.85
C MET A 209 4.96 1.85 10.66
N SER A 210 5.83 1.44 11.58
CA SER A 210 6.54 0.18 11.47
C SER A 210 6.90 -0.36 12.84
N LEU A 211 6.45 -1.57 13.14
CA LEU A 211 7.03 -2.45 14.17
C LEU A 211 7.75 -3.65 13.53
N CYS A 212 7.71 -3.74 12.19
CA CYS A 212 8.33 -4.77 11.41
C CYS A 212 9.83 -4.85 11.72
N ARG A 213 10.27 -6.06 12.08
CA ARG A 213 11.65 -6.34 12.44
C ARG A 213 12.51 -6.54 11.20
N GLY A 214 13.83 -6.54 11.39
CA GLY A 214 14.79 -6.79 10.32
C GLY A 214 15.62 -5.58 9.95
N ARG A 215 16.59 -5.79 9.06
CA ARG A 215 17.61 -4.78 8.75
C ARG A 215 17.18 -3.80 7.67
N VAL A 216 16.41 -4.25 6.67
CA VAL A 216 16.03 -3.39 5.54
C VAL A 216 15.23 -2.15 5.96
N PRO A 217 14.30 -2.21 6.93
CA PRO A 217 13.65 -1.01 7.47
C PRO A 217 14.65 0.06 7.97
N VAL A 218 15.73 -0.36 8.63
CA VAL A 218 16.79 0.54 9.13
C VAL A 218 17.56 1.16 7.96
N TYR A 219 17.87 0.35 6.94
CA TYR A 219 18.57 0.84 5.75
C TYR A 219 17.72 1.81 4.93
N ILE A 220 16.38 1.67 4.92
CA ILE A 220 15.49 2.65 4.31
C ILE A 220 15.58 4.01 5.03
N ASP A 221 15.64 4.01 6.37
CA ASP A 221 15.83 5.25 7.13
C ASP A 221 17.18 5.91 6.82
N TRP A 222 18.25 5.12 6.73
CA TRP A 222 19.59 5.62 6.38
C TRP A 222 19.64 6.14 4.94
N PHE A 223 19.07 5.41 3.99
CA PHE A 223 18.93 5.85 2.60
C PHE A 223 18.22 7.20 2.54
N HIS A 224 17.07 7.33 3.21
CA HIS A 224 16.29 8.56 3.18
C HIS A 224 17.05 9.75 3.80
N ARG A 225 17.79 9.51 4.88
CA ARG A 225 18.69 10.49 5.50
C ARG A 225 19.83 10.88 4.58
N ASP A 226 20.53 9.90 4.02
CA ASP A 226 21.79 10.13 3.30
C ASP A 226 21.54 10.73 1.92
N GLN A 227 20.54 10.20 1.19
CA GLN A 227 20.24 10.64 -0.17
C GLN A 227 19.36 11.87 -0.22
N TYR A 228 18.41 12.01 0.71
CA TYR A 228 17.42 13.09 0.67
C TYR A 228 17.48 14.06 1.85
N GLN A 229 18.40 13.89 2.80
CA GLN A 229 18.52 14.74 4.01
C GLN A 229 17.23 14.78 4.85
N GLY A 230 16.35 13.80 4.69
CA GLY A 230 15.09 13.68 5.43
C GLY A 230 15.17 12.71 6.61
N ARG A 231 14.14 12.68 7.45
CA ARG A 231 13.97 11.64 8.47
C ARG A 231 12.50 11.28 8.56
N PHE A 232 12.21 9.98 8.55
CA PHE A 232 10.86 9.51 8.84
C PHE A 232 10.55 9.67 10.33
N SER A 233 9.54 10.46 10.64
CA SER A 233 8.96 10.59 11.96
C SER A 233 7.88 9.52 12.18
N ILE A 234 7.57 9.22 13.44
CA ILE A 234 6.46 8.32 13.79
C ILE A 234 5.26 9.21 14.17
N PRO A 235 4.07 9.04 13.56
CA PRO A 235 2.90 9.84 13.90
C PRO A 235 2.54 9.73 15.39
N VAL A 236 2.26 10.86 16.06
CA VAL A 236 1.93 10.89 17.50
C VAL A 236 0.74 9.99 17.82
N LYS A 237 -0.32 10.05 17.01
CA LYS A 237 -1.50 9.17 17.18
C LYS A 237 -1.16 7.70 17.10
N PHE A 238 -0.18 7.31 16.28
CA PHE A 238 0.25 5.93 16.20
C PHE A 238 0.99 5.52 17.48
N CYS A 239 1.85 6.39 18.02
CA CYS A 239 2.44 6.19 19.35
C CYS A 239 1.36 5.99 20.43
N ASP A 240 0.33 6.84 20.46
CA ASP A 240 -0.77 6.71 21.43
C ASP A 240 -1.48 5.35 21.32
N VAL A 241 -1.72 4.88 20.10
CA VAL A 241 -2.31 3.55 19.84
C VAL A 241 -1.39 2.44 20.34
N LEU A 242 -0.10 2.49 20.03
CA LEU A 242 0.85 1.48 20.50
C LEU A 242 0.95 1.44 22.02
N HIS A 243 0.79 2.60 22.68
CA HIS A 243 0.72 2.69 24.13
C HIS A 243 -0.55 2.02 24.66
N GLN A 244 -1.71 2.31 24.07
CA GLN A 244 -3.00 1.70 24.45
C GLN A 244 -3.00 0.17 24.27
N LEU A 245 -2.33 -0.32 23.23
CA LEU A 245 -2.15 -1.76 22.98
C LEU A 245 -1.09 -2.41 23.88
N GLY A 246 -0.38 -1.64 24.72
CA GLY A 246 0.70 -2.15 25.58
C GLY A 246 1.95 -2.59 24.81
N LEU A 247 2.09 -2.17 23.55
CA LEU A 247 3.20 -2.50 22.66
C LEU A 247 4.40 -1.55 22.84
N MET A 248 4.18 -0.34 23.37
CA MET A 248 5.26 0.51 23.88
C MET A 248 5.34 0.38 25.41
N ARG A 249 6.52 0.03 25.92
CA ARG A 249 6.79 0.03 27.37
C ARG A 249 7.43 1.36 27.76
N TYR A 250 6.99 1.93 28.87
CA TYR A 250 7.44 3.19 29.50
C TYR A 250 8.97 3.38 29.72
N ASN A 251 9.82 2.40 29.37
CA ASN A 251 11.27 2.52 29.53
C ASN A 251 11.97 3.29 28.40
N ASP A 252 11.26 3.64 27.32
CA ASP A 252 11.79 4.42 26.19
C ASP A 252 11.51 5.95 26.34
N GLU A 253 10.94 6.40 27.47
CA GLU A 253 10.62 7.80 27.76
C GLU A 253 11.70 8.55 28.60
N ARG A 254 12.96 8.11 28.59
CA ARG A 254 14.04 8.82 29.30
C ARG A 254 15.29 9.05 28.47
#